data_AF-A0A8S3K8M7-F1
#
_entry.id   AF-A0A8S3K8M7-F1
#
_cell.length_a   1.000
_cell.length_b   1.000
_cell.length_c   1.000
_cell.angle_alpha   90.00
_cell.angle_beta   90.00
_cell.angle_gamma   90.00
#
_symmetry.space_group_name_H-M   'P 1'
#
loop_
_entity.id
_entity.type
_entity.pdbx_description
1 polymer ?
#
loop_
_entity_poly.entity_id
_entity_poly.type
_entity_poly.pdbx_seq_one_letter_code
_entity_poly.pdbx_strand_id
1 'polypeptide(L)'
;ITIDLLINRNIRETSVWALIKPDWAISPPRSVIVSTSLDGVKWILFGQQGQMQLGERMLDAQRLFITTANLTLARYIKFDFVIDEVSPEWWTMVSEVTATN
;
A
#
# COMPACT_ATOMS: atom_id res chain seq x y z
N ILE A 1 -0.73 8.56 -1.25
CA ILE A 1 -2.14 8.54 -1.73
C ILE A 1 -3.06 8.45 -0.52
N THR A 2 -4.17 9.20 -0.49
CA THR A 2 -5.19 9.07 0.57
C THR A 2 -6.55 8.76 -0.05
N ILE A 3 -7.26 7.80 0.52
CA ILE A 3 -8.58 7.34 0.08
C ILE A 3 -9.59 7.66 1.19
N ASP A 4 -10.71 8.30 0.85
CA ASP A 4 -11.91 8.38 1.69
C ASP A 4 -12.89 7.28 1.27
N LEU A 5 -13.22 6.37 2.19
CA LEU A 5 -14.16 5.27 1.97
C LEU A 5 -15.62 5.72 2.00
N LEU A 6 -15.88 7.01 2.26
CA LEU A 6 -17.17 7.70 2.40
C LEU A 6 -17.98 7.27 3.63
N ILE A 7 -17.86 6.02 4.03
CA ILE A 7 -18.45 5.42 5.23
C ILE A 7 -17.38 4.64 5.99
N ASN A 8 -17.60 4.44 7.29
CA ASN A 8 -16.71 3.61 8.10
C ASN A 8 -16.81 2.15 7.63
N ARG A 9 -15.66 1.52 7.39
CA ARG A 9 -15.57 0.10 6.99
C ARG A 9 -14.54 -0.64 7.84
N ASN A 10 -14.83 -1.90 8.11
CA ASN A 10 -13.83 -2.82 8.64
C ASN A 10 -12.91 -3.25 7.52
N ILE A 11 -11.61 -3.14 7.75
CA ILE A 11 -10.55 -3.59 6.86
C ILE A 11 -9.63 -4.55 7.62
N ARG A 12 -9.12 -5.55 6.91
CA ARG A 12 -8.18 -6.56 7.40
C ARG A 12 -6.94 -6.65 6.54
N GLU A 13 -7.09 -6.30 5.26
CA GLU A 13 -6.01 -6.32 4.30
C GLU A 13 -6.03 -5.06 3.45
N THR A 14 -4.84 -4.57 3.15
CA THR A 14 -4.63 -3.60 2.07
C THR A 14 -3.61 -4.15 1.10
N SER A 15 -3.81 -3.94 -0.19
CA SER A 15 -2.81 -4.33 -1.19
C SER A 15 -2.59 -3.26 -2.26
N VAL A 16 -1.42 -3.34 -2.88
CA VAL A 16 -0.92 -2.43 -3.89
C VAL A 16 -0.38 -3.29 -5.03
N TRP A 17 -0.78 -3.00 -6.26
CA TRP A 17 -0.14 -3.54 -7.45
C TRP A 17 0.83 -2.52 -8.02
N ALA A 18 2.11 -2.90 -8.08
CA ALA A 18 3.17 -2.06 -8.62
C ALA A 18 3.77 -2.70 -9.87
N LEU A 19 4.07 -1.86 -10.87
CA LEU A 19 4.69 -2.31 -12.11
C LEU A 19 6.21 -2.51 -11.93
N ILE A 20 6.77 -3.46 -12.67
CA ILE A 20 8.19 -3.82 -12.75
C ILE A 20 8.57 -3.80 -14.23
N LYS A 21 9.16 -2.70 -14.69
CA LYS A 21 9.64 -2.54 -16.08
C LYS A 21 11.04 -1.93 -16.07
N PRO A 22 12.10 -2.73 -15.84
CA PRO A 22 13.47 -2.24 -15.74
C PRO A 22 13.96 -1.54 -17.01
N ASP A 23 13.48 -2.00 -18.18
CA ASP A 23 13.76 -1.40 -19.49
C ASP A 23 13.20 0.03 -19.62
N TRP A 24 12.20 0.39 -18.82
CA TRP A 24 11.62 1.73 -18.76
C TRP A 24 12.00 2.48 -17.48
N ALA A 25 13.00 1.98 -16.75
CA ALA A 25 13.41 2.51 -15.45
C ALA A 25 12.24 2.60 -14.45
N ILE A 26 11.41 1.54 -14.38
CA ILE A 26 10.31 1.43 -13.41
C ILE A 26 10.58 0.29 -12.44
N SER A 27 10.58 0.62 -11.15
CA SER A 27 10.68 -0.33 -10.04
C SER A 27 9.47 -0.24 -9.13
N PRO A 28 9.12 -1.34 -8.43
CA PRO A 28 8.11 -1.29 -7.39
C PRO A 28 8.64 -0.46 -6.20
N PRO A 29 7.76 0.09 -5.35
CA PRO A 29 8.20 0.78 -4.15
C PRO A 29 8.97 -0.18 -3.24
N ARG A 30 10.03 0.31 -2.58
CA ARG A 30 10.80 -0.46 -1.59
C ARG A 30 9.91 -0.91 -0.43
N SER A 31 9.02 -0.04 0.01
CA SER A 31 8.00 -0.36 0.99
C SER A 31 6.78 0.54 0.86
N VAL A 32 5.68 0.09 1.44
CA VAL A 32 4.44 0.89 1.57
C VAL A 32 4.12 0.98 3.04
N ILE A 33 3.96 2.20 3.55
CA ILE A 33 3.47 2.48 4.89
C ILE A 33 2.00 2.81 4.77
N VAL A 34 1.16 2.06 5.46
CA VAL A 34 -0.29 2.27 5.45
C VAL A 34 -0.75 2.78 6.79
N SER A 35 -1.56 3.83 6.80
CA SER A 35 -2.19 4.36 8.00
C SER A 35 -3.68 4.53 7.80
N THR A 36 -4.46 4.36 8.86
CA THR A 36 -5.91 4.53 8.85
C THR A 36 -6.33 5.68 9.76
N SER A 37 -7.49 6.24 9.47
CA SER A 37 -8.12 7.25 10.32
C SER A 37 -9.64 7.14 10.25
N LEU A 38 -10.32 7.52 11.34
CA LEU A 38 -11.77 7.70 11.37
C LEU A 38 -12.17 9.15 11.07
N ASP A 39 -11.29 10.12 11.38
CA ASP A 39 -11.58 11.55 11.34
C ASP A 39 -10.77 12.32 10.27
N GLY A 40 -9.78 11.67 9.65
CA GLY A 40 -8.88 12.27 8.65
C GLY A 40 -7.77 13.14 9.25
N VAL A 41 -7.70 13.24 10.59
CA VAL A 41 -6.75 14.09 11.32
C VAL A 41 -5.78 13.24 12.14
N LYS A 42 -6.29 12.26 12.88
CA LYS A 42 -5.49 11.33 13.68
C LYS A 42 -5.28 10.05 12.90
N TRP A 43 -4.02 9.74 12.65
CA TRP A 43 -3.61 8.59 11.83
C TRP A 43 -2.95 7.53 12.71
N ILE A 44 -3.36 6.28 12.49
CA ILE A 44 -2.82 5.11 13.20
C ILE A 44 -2.22 4.18 12.15
N LEU A 45 -1.05 3.60 12.42
CA LEU A 45 -0.43 2.65 11.51
C LEU A 45 -1.33 1.42 11.32
N PHE A 46 -1.50 1.00 10.07
CA PHE A 46 -2.22 -0.21 9.70
C PHE A 46 -1.23 -1.38 9.59
N GLY A 47 -1.45 -2.46 10.34
CA GLY A 47 -0.47 -3.53 10.50
C GLY A 47 0.66 -3.14 11.47
N GLN A 48 1.59 -4.08 11.72
CA GLN A 48 2.83 -3.73 12.42
C GLN A 48 3.86 -3.17 11.43
N GLN A 49 4.74 -2.29 11.91
CA GLN A 49 5.79 -1.68 11.12
C GLN A 49 6.70 -2.78 10.52
N GLY A 50 6.88 -2.76 9.19
CA GLY A 50 7.69 -3.76 8.47
C GLY A 50 6.96 -5.05 8.04
N GLN A 51 5.63 -5.15 8.21
CA GLN A 51 4.83 -6.32 7.80
C GLN A 51 4.35 -6.31 6.34
N MET A 52 4.92 -5.46 5.49
CA MET A 52 4.64 -5.57 4.06
C MET A 52 5.14 -6.91 3.56
N GLN A 53 4.26 -7.66 2.92
CA GLN A 53 4.53 -8.95 2.32
C GLN A 53 4.50 -8.84 0.79
N LEU A 54 5.38 -9.59 0.14
CA LEU A 54 5.31 -9.81 -1.30
C LEU A 54 4.21 -10.84 -1.56
N GLY A 55 3.22 -10.44 -2.34
CA GLY A 55 2.15 -11.32 -2.81
C GLY A 55 2.45 -11.89 -4.18
N GLU A 56 1.39 -12.13 -4.94
CA GLU A 56 1.45 -12.64 -6.29
C GLU A 56 2.23 -11.71 -7.22
N ARG A 57 2.96 -12.32 -8.16
CA ARG A 57 3.57 -11.64 -9.30
C ARG A 57 2.85 -12.07 -10.56
N MET A 58 2.39 -11.11 -11.36
CA MET A 58 1.71 -11.35 -12.63
C MET A 58 2.39 -10.55 -13.72
N LEU A 59 2.98 -11.24 -14.70
CA LEU A 59 3.73 -10.60 -15.79
C LEU A 59 4.77 -9.62 -15.22
N ASP A 60 4.56 -8.33 -15.50
CA ASP A 60 5.40 -7.21 -15.13
C ASP A 60 4.85 -6.46 -13.91
N ALA A 61 4.04 -7.09 -13.06
CA ALA A 61 3.49 -6.46 -11.86
C ALA A 61 3.69 -7.34 -10.62
N GLN A 62 3.97 -6.70 -9.49
CA GLN A 62 4.12 -7.33 -8.18
C GLN A 62 3.07 -6.76 -7.22
N ARG A 63 2.37 -7.65 -6.53
CA ARG A 63 1.49 -7.27 -5.44
C ARG A 63 2.28 -7.12 -4.14
N LEU A 64 2.03 -6.04 -3.43
CA LEU A 64 2.52 -5.77 -2.08
C LEU A 64 1.29 -5.68 -1.18
N PHE A 65 1.28 -6.36 -0.05
CA PHE A 65 0.11 -6.36 0.82
C PHE A 65 0.47 -6.34 2.31
N ILE A 66 -0.46 -5.85 3.11
CA ILE A 66 -0.36 -5.77 4.57
C ILE A 66 -1.66 -6.32 5.13
N THR A 67 -1.54 -7.25 6.09
CA THR A 67 -2.69 -7.85 6.77
C THR A 67 -2.63 -7.56 8.27
N THR A 68 -3.80 -7.51 8.91
CA THR A 68 -3.95 -7.43 10.36
C THR A 68 -4.66 -8.67 10.88
N ALA A 69 -4.27 -9.15 12.07
CA ALA A 69 -4.95 -10.28 12.70
C ALA A 69 -6.40 -9.95 13.09
N ASN A 70 -6.64 -8.70 13.49
CA ASN A 70 -7.95 -8.17 13.88
C ASN A 70 -8.49 -7.21 12.82
N LEU A 71 -9.81 -7.06 12.78
CA LEU A 71 -10.47 -6.04 11.96
C LEU A 71 -10.13 -4.63 12.46
N THR A 72 -9.79 -3.75 11.54
CA THR A 72 -9.54 -2.33 11.81
C THR A 72 -10.69 -1.52 11.21
N LEU A 73 -11.42 -0.76 12.04
CA LEU A 73 -12.43 0.17 11.55
C LEU A 73 -11.77 1.45 11.04
N ALA A 74 -12.03 1.83 9.80
CA ALA A 74 -11.44 3.02 9.18
C ALA A 74 -12.45 3.74 8.27
N ARG A 75 -12.27 5.05 8.10
CA ARG A 75 -12.92 5.85 7.05
C ARG A 75 -11.93 6.31 6.00
N TYR A 76 -10.73 6.68 6.44
CA TYR A 76 -9.65 7.11 5.58
C TYR A 76 -8.50 6.12 5.63
N ILE A 77 -7.85 5.91 4.48
CA ILE A 77 -6.64 5.10 4.37
C ILE A 77 -5.60 5.92 3.62
N LYS A 78 -4.39 6.01 4.19
CA LYS A 78 -3.24 6.68 3.59
C LYS A 78 -2.17 5.65 3.26
N PHE A 79 -1.69 5.71 2.03
CA PHE A 79 -0.58 4.92 1.51
C PHE A 79 0.60 5.86 1.23
N ASP A 80 1.69 5.67 1.96
CA ASP A 80 2.95 6.36 1.75
C ASP A 80 3.95 5.38 1.11
N PHE A 81 4.36 5.68 -0.13
CA PHE A 81 5.26 4.85 -0.91
C PHE A 81 6.69 5.29 -0.69
N VAL A 82 7.55 4.38 -0.24
CA VAL A 82 8.98 4.62 -0.10
C VAL A 82 9.66 4.15 -1.38
N ILE A 83 10.26 5.10 -2.10
CA ILE A 83 10.95 4.84 -3.38
C ILE A 83 12.22 4.02 -3.11
N ASP A 84 12.63 3.25 -4.11
CA ASP A 84 13.87 2.48 -4.08
C ASP A 84 15.10 3.41 -4.10
N GLU A 85 15.92 3.33 -3.06
CA GLU A 85 17.15 4.12 -2.90
C GLU A 85 18.31 3.56 -3.74
N VAL A 86 18.20 2.32 -4.21
CA VAL A 86 19.23 1.69 -5.07
C VAL A 86 19.23 2.30 -6.48
N SER A 87 18.04 2.68 -6.95
CA SER A 87 17.83 3.30 -8.27
C SER A 87 16.98 4.56 -8.12
N PRO A 88 17.50 5.63 -7.52
CA PRO A 88 16.71 6.82 -7.17
C PRO A 88 16.16 7.59 -8.40
N GLU A 89 16.75 7.36 -9.58
CA GLU A 89 16.30 7.92 -10.86
C GLU A 89 15.13 7.14 -11.49
N TRP A 90 14.77 5.98 -10.92
CA TRP A 90 13.71 5.13 -11.45
C TRP A 90 12.35 5.57 -10.92
N TRP A 91 11.34 5.41 -11.78
CA TRP A 91 9.96 5.71 -11.44
C TRP A 91 9.35 4.57 -10.63
N THR A 92 8.50 4.93 -9.67
CA THR A 92 7.56 3.99 -9.05
C THR A 92 6.19 4.15 -9.66
N MET A 93 5.65 3.08 -10.24
CA MET A 93 4.30 3.07 -10.80
C MET A 93 3.41 2.10 -10.03
N VAL A 94 2.30 2.62 -9.51
CA VAL A 94 1.25 1.86 -8.83
C VAL A 94 0.01 1.89 -9.69
N SER A 95 -0.47 0.72 -10.10
CA SER A 95 -1.67 0.59 -10.94
C SER A 95 -2.94 0.52 -10.13
N GLU A 96 -2.89 -0.10 -8.96
CA GLU A 96 -4.06 -0.37 -8.13
C GLU A 96 -3.72 -0.34 -6.66
N VAL A 97 -4.66 0.17 -5.86
CA VAL A 97 -4.67 0.07 -4.40
C VAL A 97 -6.02 -0.47 -3.95
N THR A 98 -6.02 -1.45 -3.06
CA THR A 98 -7.24 -2.07 -2.54
C THR A 98 -7.22 -2.18 -1.03
N ALA A 99 -8.42 -2.20 -0.45
CA ALA A 99 -8.64 -2.48 0.97
C ALA A 99 -9.83 -3.44 1.09
N THR A 100 -9.63 -4.55 1.79
CA THR A 100 -10.59 -5.66 1.92
C THR A 100 -10.74 -6.06 3.39
N ASN A 101 -11.81 -6.78 3.69
CA ASN A 101 -12.16 -7.29 5.02
C ASN A 101 -11.80 -8.77 5.18
#